data_AF-A0A0V0IBA5-F1
#
_entry.id   AF-A0A0V0IBA5-F1
#
_cell.length_a   1.000
_cell.length_b   1.000
_cell.length_c   1.000
_cell.angle_alpha   90.00
_cell.angle_beta   90.00
_cell.angle_gamma   90.00
#
_symmetry.space_group_name_H-M   'P 1'
#
loop_
_entity.id
_entity.type
_entity.pdbx_description
1 polymer ?
#
loop_
_entity_poly.entity_id
_entity_poly.type
_entity_poly.pdbx_seq_one_letter_code
_entity_poly.pdbx_strand_id
1 'polypeptide(L)'
;MSFNVVKASGMMNPPMTHPCDPALAHSWKGSFEISGASEFVQSDLNNFIQAHPPSKVKRKVYEFSGQLPHTLKFELVPRGKIWTKLFNNNCPGKEDVGLYFFTSERERSGIYTSLVEYMRSRDFVMRMVINDVELLVLVSTTLHNDSQTWNNEYFLWGLFYRIRQCTNGCAEGGSNKVIDMEIDMIAGENV
;
A
#
# COMPACT_ATOMS: atom_id res chain seq x y z
N MET A 1 16.28 -60.12 -7.12
CA MET A 1 16.50 -58.87 -6.35
C MET A 1 15.80 -57.75 -7.09
N SER A 2 14.63 -57.29 -6.61
CA SER A 2 13.95 -56.11 -7.13
C SER A 2 14.24 -54.95 -6.19
N PHE A 3 14.89 -53.89 -6.70
CA PHE A 3 15.04 -52.64 -5.98
C PHE A 3 13.79 -51.79 -6.23
N ASN A 4 12.98 -51.61 -5.20
CA ASN A 4 11.92 -50.60 -5.20
C ASN A 4 12.55 -49.22 -5.08
N VAL A 5 12.42 -48.40 -6.14
CA VAL A 5 12.74 -46.97 -6.08
C VAL A 5 11.57 -46.27 -5.40
N VAL A 6 11.75 -45.91 -4.13
CA VAL A 6 10.86 -45.00 -3.42
C VAL A 6 11.04 -43.62 -4.05
N LYS A 7 10.06 -43.19 -4.84
CA LYS A 7 10.00 -41.83 -5.36
C LYS A 7 9.58 -40.92 -4.21
N ALA A 8 10.55 -40.37 -3.50
CA ALA A 8 10.30 -39.31 -2.53
C ALA A 8 9.84 -38.06 -3.31
N SER A 9 8.55 -37.76 -3.20
CA SER A 9 7.97 -36.47 -3.60
C SER A 9 8.52 -35.42 -2.64
N GLY A 10 9.63 -34.81 -3.01
CA GLY A 10 10.08 -33.57 -2.38
C GLY A 10 9.10 -32.47 -2.76
N MET A 11 8.07 -32.27 -1.94
CA MET A 11 7.34 -31.00 -1.94
C MET A 11 8.32 -29.92 -1.47
N MET A 12 9.04 -29.30 -2.40
CA MET A 12 9.75 -28.06 -2.13
C MET A 12 8.69 -27.05 -1.66
N ASN A 13 8.77 -26.65 -0.38
CA ASN A 13 8.08 -25.46 0.06
C ASN A 13 8.49 -24.33 -0.89
N PRO A 14 7.56 -23.55 -1.45
CA PRO A 14 7.93 -22.37 -2.23
C PRO A 14 8.86 -21.50 -1.36
N PRO A 15 9.89 -20.86 -1.95
CA PRO A 15 10.78 -19.99 -1.19
C PRO A 15 9.93 -19.03 -0.36
N MET A 16 10.12 -19.06 0.96
CA MET A 16 9.35 -18.21 1.86
C MET A 16 9.68 -16.76 1.52
N THR A 17 8.70 -16.06 0.96
CA THR A 17 8.76 -14.61 0.75
C THR A 17 8.89 -13.95 2.12
N HIS A 18 9.64 -12.85 2.21
CA HIS A 18 9.74 -12.12 3.47
C HIS A 18 8.33 -11.69 3.92
N PRO A 19 7.99 -11.64 5.22
CA PRO A 19 6.62 -11.30 5.66
C PRO A 19 6.09 -9.98 5.10
N CYS A 20 6.99 -9.02 4.90
CA CYS A 20 6.65 -7.72 4.32
C CYS A 20 6.60 -7.73 2.78
N ASP A 21 7.16 -8.74 2.11
CA ASP A 21 7.14 -8.78 0.65
C ASP A 21 5.71 -8.94 0.11
N PRO A 22 5.41 -8.43 -1.10
CA PRO A 22 4.10 -8.55 -1.71
C PRO A 22 3.62 -10.00 -1.76
N ALA A 23 2.37 -10.22 -1.38
CA ALA A 23 1.72 -11.51 -1.52
C ALA A 23 1.58 -11.89 -3.00
N LEU A 24 1.62 -13.18 -3.31
CA LEU A 24 1.48 -13.69 -4.68
C LEU A 24 0.13 -13.32 -5.31
N ALA A 25 -0.95 -13.37 -4.52
CA ALA A 25 -2.28 -13.00 -4.97
C ALA A 25 -2.54 -11.51 -4.71
N HIS A 26 -3.12 -10.83 -5.69
CA HIS A 26 -3.64 -9.48 -5.50
C HIS A 26 -4.94 -9.55 -4.68
N SER A 27 -5.13 -8.58 -3.78
CA SER A 27 -6.41 -8.38 -3.09
C SER A 27 -7.37 -7.51 -3.88
N TRP A 28 -6.87 -6.78 -4.88
CA TRP A 28 -7.65 -5.85 -5.69
C TRP A 28 -7.05 -5.69 -7.08
N LYS A 29 -7.91 -5.52 -8.10
CA LYS A 29 -7.54 -5.09 -9.45
C LYS A 29 -8.56 -4.06 -9.92
N GLY A 30 -8.10 -2.98 -10.52
CA GLY A 30 -9.00 -1.94 -11.00
C GLY A 30 -8.32 -0.76 -11.65
N SER A 31 -9.01 0.38 -11.56
CA SER A 31 -8.68 1.60 -12.29
C SER A 31 -8.29 2.72 -11.34
N PHE A 32 -7.37 3.58 -11.76
CA PHE A 32 -7.09 4.85 -11.08
C PHE A 32 -7.73 6.00 -11.84
N GLU A 33 -8.41 6.89 -11.14
CA GLU A 33 -8.87 8.19 -11.65
C GLU A 33 -8.16 9.27 -10.86
N ILE A 34 -7.31 10.07 -11.51
CA ILE A 34 -6.42 11.01 -10.83
C ILE A 34 -6.81 12.45 -11.19
N SER A 35 -7.41 13.15 -10.24
CA SER A 35 -7.77 14.55 -10.41
C SER A 35 -6.53 15.43 -10.42
N GLY A 36 -6.40 16.27 -11.45
CA GLY A 36 -5.28 17.22 -11.61
C GLY A 36 -4.06 16.65 -12.34
N ALA A 37 -4.10 15.40 -12.82
CA ALA A 37 -3.02 14.79 -13.60
C ALA A 37 -3.33 14.86 -15.12
N SER A 38 -3.27 16.07 -15.68
CA SER A 38 -3.60 16.30 -17.11
C SER A 38 -2.72 15.56 -18.11
N GLU A 39 -1.55 15.08 -17.65
CA GLU A 39 -0.56 14.33 -18.43
C GLU A 39 -1.02 12.90 -18.76
N PHE A 40 -2.05 12.38 -18.10
CA PHE A 40 -2.57 11.03 -18.31
C PHE A 40 -3.98 11.07 -18.89
N VAL A 41 -4.22 10.27 -19.93
CA VAL A 41 -5.58 10.03 -20.40
C VAL A 41 -6.23 9.02 -19.47
N GLN A 42 -7.44 9.31 -18.98
CA GLN A 42 -8.14 8.45 -18.02
C GLN A 42 -8.29 6.99 -18.52
N SER A 43 -8.47 6.80 -19.82
CA SER A 43 -8.54 5.46 -20.44
C SER A 43 -7.28 4.63 -20.26
N ASP A 44 -6.12 5.28 -20.17
CA ASP A 44 -4.82 4.62 -20.03
C ASP A 44 -4.67 4.00 -18.65
N LEU A 45 -5.39 4.53 -17.66
CA LEU A 45 -5.33 4.10 -16.27
C LEU A 45 -6.43 3.09 -15.88
N ASN A 46 -7.18 2.58 -16.86
CA ASN A 46 -8.33 1.72 -16.61
C ASN A 46 -7.94 0.23 -16.52
N ASN A 47 -8.37 -0.39 -15.42
CA ASN A 47 -8.37 -1.84 -15.17
C ASN A 47 -7.02 -2.55 -15.38
N PHE A 48 -5.91 -1.86 -15.11
CA PHE A 48 -4.57 -2.42 -15.33
C PHE A 48 -3.71 -2.43 -14.07
N ILE A 49 -4.16 -1.87 -12.94
CA ILE A 49 -3.41 -1.84 -11.68
C ILE A 49 -3.93 -2.95 -10.76
N GLN A 50 -3.01 -3.67 -10.13
CA GLN A 50 -3.26 -4.64 -9.07
C GLN A 50 -2.69 -4.13 -7.75
N ALA A 51 -3.42 -4.36 -6.66
CA ALA A 51 -2.91 -4.13 -5.31
C ALA A 51 -2.68 -5.47 -4.61
N HIS A 52 -1.47 -5.65 -4.10
CA HIS A 52 -1.02 -6.81 -3.35
C HIS A 52 -0.77 -6.40 -1.90
N PRO A 53 -1.39 -7.03 -0.90
CA PRO A 53 -1.01 -6.81 0.48
C PRO A 53 0.37 -7.45 0.75
N PRO A 54 1.04 -7.11 1.85
CA PRO A 54 2.16 -7.90 2.35
C PRO A 54 1.78 -9.37 2.57
N SER A 55 2.73 -10.27 2.43
CA SER A 55 2.56 -11.72 2.64
C SER A 55 2.01 -12.04 4.04
N LYS A 56 2.42 -11.27 5.05
CA LYS A 56 1.81 -11.25 6.39
C LYS A 56 1.17 -9.89 6.64
N VAL A 57 -0.10 -9.77 6.26
CA VAL A 57 -0.85 -8.53 6.35
C VAL A 57 -1.48 -8.31 7.74
N LYS A 58 -1.48 -7.06 8.22
CA LYS A 58 -2.23 -6.68 9.43
C LYS A 58 -3.73 -6.80 9.15
N ARG A 59 -4.51 -7.34 10.10
CA ARG A 59 -5.97 -7.57 9.94
C ARG A 59 -6.72 -6.35 9.40
N LYS A 60 -6.46 -5.16 9.95
CA LYS A 60 -7.10 -3.91 9.53
C LYS A 60 -6.82 -3.57 8.06
N VAL A 61 -5.57 -3.74 7.61
CA VAL A 61 -5.18 -3.50 6.20
C VAL A 61 -5.98 -4.43 5.29
N TYR A 62 -6.04 -5.72 5.63
CA TYR A 62 -6.83 -6.71 4.89
C TYR A 62 -8.32 -6.34 4.81
N GLU A 63 -8.92 -5.95 5.94
CA GLU A 63 -10.33 -5.53 6.03
C GLU A 63 -10.62 -4.30 5.13
N PHE A 64 -9.72 -3.30 5.10
CA PHE A 64 -9.89 -2.12 4.25
C PHE A 64 -9.59 -2.40 2.78
N SER A 65 -8.61 -3.25 2.47
CA SER A 65 -8.32 -3.67 1.10
C SER A 65 -9.54 -4.33 0.44
N GLY A 66 -10.32 -5.11 1.19
CA GLY A 66 -11.55 -5.72 0.72
C GLY A 66 -12.71 -4.74 0.44
N GLN A 67 -12.60 -3.48 0.89
CA GLN A 67 -13.60 -2.44 0.69
C GLN A 67 -13.26 -1.49 -0.46
N LEU A 68 -12.11 -1.68 -1.11
CA LEU A 68 -11.68 -0.82 -2.21
C LEU A 68 -12.65 -0.92 -3.39
N PRO A 69 -13.22 0.20 -3.87
CA PRO A 69 -14.06 0.19 -5.06
C PRO A 69 -13.24 -0.16 -6.30
N HIS A 70 -13.90 -0.58 -7.39
CA HIS A 70 -13.21 -0.93 -8.63
C HIS A 70 -12.40 0.25 -9.23
N THR A 71 -12.88 1.49 -9.04
CA THR A 71 -12.15 2.70 -9.45
C THR A 71 -11.78 3.50 -8.22
N LEU A 72 -10.47 3.69 -8.01
CA LEU A 72 -9.93 4.53 -6.96
C LEU A 72 -9.76 5.96 -7.48
N LYS A 73 -10.49 6.91 -6.87
CA LYS A 73 -10.46 8.32 -7.24
C LYS A 73 -9.50 9.06 -6.33
N PHE A 74 -8.39 9.52 -6.87
CA PHE A 74 -7.33 10.20 -6.15
C PHE A 74 -7.29 11.69 -6.47
N GLU A 75 -6.94 12.49 -5.46
CA GLU A 75 -6.37 13.82 -5.65
C GLU A 75 -4.84 13.75 -5.51
N LEU A 76 -4.14 14.70 -6.14
CA LEU A 76 -2.71 14.90 -5.95
C LEU A 76 -2.44 15.92 -4.85
N VAL A 77 -1.64 15.53 -3.86
CA VAL A 77 -1.24 16.39 -2.75
C VAL A 77 0.28 16.46 -2.67
N PRO A 78 0.89 17.64 -2.48
CA PRO A 78 2.33 17.73 -2.21
C PRO A 78 2.72 16.90 -0.99
N ARG A 79 3.72 16.02 -1.13
CA ARG A 79 4.13 15.08 -0.08
C ARG A 79 4.48 15.78 1.22
N GLY A 80 5.17 16.92 1.15
CA GLY A 80 5.55 17.72 2.32
C GLY A 80 4.37 18.14 3.22
N LYS A 81 3.14 18.24 2.70
CA LYS A 81 1.95 18.57 3.51
C LYS A 81 1.50 17.41 4.41
N ILE A 82 1.86 16.18 4.04
CA ILE A 82 1.40 14.95 4.70
C ILE A 82 2.55 14.27 5.45
N TRP A 83 3.79 14.40 4.97
CA TRP A 83 4.94 13.64 5.43
C TRP A 83 5.21 13.74 6.94
N THR A 84 5.29 14.97 7.47
CA THR A 84 5.55 15.21 8.90
C THR A 84 4.46 14.58 9.77
N LYS A 85 3.19 14.64 9.33
CA LYS A 85 2.05 14.09 10.06
C LYS A 85 2.10 12.56 10.16
N LEU A 86 2.63 11.89 9.15
CA LEU A 86 2.70 10.42 9.10
C LEU A 86 3.95 9.86 9.76
N PHE A 87 5.11 10.43 9.44
CA PHE A 87 6.39 9.81 9.75
C PHE A 87 7.26 10.66 10.67
N ASN A 88 6.80 11.85 11.08
CA ASN A 88 7.62 12.78 11.85
C ASN A 88 9.01 13.02 11.21
N ASN A 89 9.04 13.05 9.87
CA ASN A 89 10.26 13.13 9.04
C ASN A 89 11.20 11.91 9.06
N ASN A 90 10.81 10.80 9.68
CA ASN A 90 11.52 9.53 9.56
C ASN A 90 11.32 8.91 8.16
N CYS A 91 12.23 8.01 7.80
CA CYS A 91 12.14 7.26 6.55
C CYS A 91 11.35 5.96 6.79
N PRO A 92 10.21 5.75 6.09
CA PRO A 92 9.41 4.54 6.23
C PRO A 92 10.13 3.30 5.67
N GLY A 93 9.91 2.16 6.31
CA GLY A 93 10.45 0.87 5.88
C GLY A 93 9.42 0.01 5.15
N LYS A 94 9.82 -1.22 4.79
CA LYS A 94 8.92 -2.21 4.17
C LYS A 94 7.73 -2.57 5.06
N GLU A 95 7.92 -2.50 6.36
CA GLU A 95 6.89 -2.69 7.36
C GLU A 95 5.71 -1.75 7.10
N ASP A 96 5.96 -0.47 6.78
CA ASP A 96 4.93 0.58 6.62
C ASP A 96 4.02 0.39 5.41
N VAL A 97 4.36 -0.56 4.54
CA VAL A 97 3.60 -0.85 3.34
C VAL A 97 2.32 -1.62 3.70
N GLY A 98 1.18 -1.00 3.47
CA GLY A 98 -0.13 -1.67 3.53
C GLY A 98 -0.50 -2.35 2.22
N LEU A 99 -0.13 -1.76 1.08
CA LEU A 99 -0.39 -2.27 -0.26
C LEU A 99 0.77 -1.98 -1.20
N TYR A 100 1.10 -2.94 -2.03
CA TYR A 100 1.95 -2.81 -3.20
C TYR A 100 1.08 -2.69 -4.44
N PHE A 101 1.25 -1.64 -5.22
CA PHE A 101 0.51 -1.46 -6.47
C PHE A 101 1.43 -1.76 -7.65
N PHE A 102 1.03 -2.68 -8.53
CA PHE A 102 1.77 -3.06 -9.72
C PHE A 102 0.90 -2.97 -10.97
N THR A 103 1.52 -2.86 -12.14
CA THR A 103 0.80 -3.14 -13.39
C THR A 103 0.52 -4.63 -13.51
N SER A 104 -0.70 -4.96 -13.94
CA SER A 104 -1.13 -6.31 -14.28
C SER A 104 -0.89 -6.65 -15.76
N GLU A 105 -0.53 -5.66 -16.56
CA GLU A 105 -0.40 -5.77 -18.01
C GLU A 105 0.97 -5.27 -18.46
N ARG A 106 1.76 -6.17 -19.07
CA ARG A 106 3.12 -5.86 -19.52
C ARG A 106 3.13 -4.79 -20.61
N GLU A 107 2.14 -4.79 -21.50
CA GLU A 107 2.01 -3.81 -22.58
C GLU A 107 1.80 -2.38 -22.07
N ARG A 108 1.25 -2.25 -20.86
CA ARG A 108 0.99 -0.96 -20.19
C ARG A 108 2.04 -0.60 -19.15
N SER A 109 3.15 -1.34 -19.08
CA SER A 109 4.23 -1.04 -18.11
C SER A 109 4.80 0.37 -18.31
N GLY A 110 4.92 0.84 -19.55
CA GLY A 110 5.39 2.19 -19.86
C GLY A 110 4.50 3.28 -19.23
N ILE A 111 3.18 3.13 -19.27
CA ILE A 111 2.23 4.06 -18.65
C ILE A 111 2.40 4.06 -17.13
N TYR A 112 2.53 2.88 -16.52
CA TYR A 112 2.79 2.75 -15.09
C TYR A 112 4.11 3.42 -14.68
N THR A 113 5.20 3.17 -15.42
CA THR A 113 6.49 3.82 -15.19
C THR A 113 6.39 5.35 -15.30
N SER A 114 5.67 5.86 -16.31
CA SER A 114 5.42 7.30 -16.44
C SER A 114 4.64 7.87 -15.24
N LEU A 115 3.68 7.14 -14.68
CA LEU A 115 2.96 7.55 -13.47
C LEU A 115 3.88 7.62 -12.25
N VAL A 116 4.72 6.59 -12.04
CA VAL A 116 5.71 6.57 -10.95
C VAL A 116 6.66 7.76 -11.06
N GLU A 117 7.22 8.01 -12.24
CA GLU A 117 8.14 9.12 -12.47
C GLU A 117 7.47 10.51 -12.38
N TYR A 118 6.21 10.61 -12.81
CA TYR A 118 5.42 11.82 -12.64
C TYR A 118 5.23 12.18 -11.17
N MET A 119 4.81 11.21 -10.35
CA MET A 119 4.65 11.41 -8.91
C MET A 119 5.98 11.73 -8.23
N ARG A 120 7.06 11.02 -8.61
CA ARG A 120 8.40 11.22 -8.08
C ARG A 120 8.94 12.62 -8.37
N SER A 121 8.92 13.03 -9.63
CA SER A 121 9.52 14.30 -10.08
C SER A 121 8.80 15.54 -9.54
N ARG A 122 7.51 15.42 -9.24
CA ARG A 122 6.67 16.49 -8.70
C ARG A 122 6.51 16.44 -7.18
N ASP A 123 7.09 15.44 -6.53
CA ASP A 123 6.97 15.18 -5.09
C ASP A 123 5.50 15.07 -4.60
N PHE A 124 4.68 14.31 -5.35
CA PHE A 124 3.27 14.12 -5.05
C PHE A 124 2.96 12.81 -4.31
N VAL A 125 1.85 12.87 -3.58
CA VAL A 125 1.13 11.73 -3.00
C VAL A 125 -0.26 11.70 -3.62
N MET A 126 -0.71 10.52 -4.02
CA MET A 126 -2.10 10.30 -4.38
C MET A 126 -2.89 10.00 -3.11
N ARG A 127 -3.96 10.76 -2.88
CA ARG A 127 -4.80 10.65 -1.68
C ARG A 127 -6.23 10.38 -2.06
N MET A 128 -6.86 9.43 -1.39
CA MET A 128 -8.31 9.25 -1.41
C MET A 128 -8.82 8.99 0.00
N VAL A 129 -10.11 9.20 0.22
CA VAL A 129 -10.76 8.96 1.51
C VAL A 129 -11.95 8.04 1.31
N ILE A 130 -12.04 6.99 2.12
CA ILE A 130 -13.20 6.12 2.24
C ILE A 130 -13.63 6.18 3.70
N ASN A 131 -14.81 6.72 3.96
CA ASN A 131 -15.31 7.01 5.32
C ASN A 131 -14.33 7.93 6.09
N ASP A 132 -13.79 7.46 7.21
CA ASP A 132 -12.81 8.15 8.06
C ASP A 132 -11.37 7.65 7.85
N VAL A 133 -11.11 6.94 6.74
CA VAL A 133 -9.80 6.37 6.42
C VAL A 133 -9.27 6.90 5.10
N GLU A 134 -8.06 7.45 5.15
CA GLU A 134 -7.30 7.85 3.98
C GLU A 134 -6.52 6.66 3.45
N LEU A 135 -6.59 6.45 2.14
CA LEU A 135 -5.57 5.67 1.43
C LEU A 135 -4.63 6.68 0.78
N LEU A 136 -3.36 6.57 1.16
CA LEU A 136 -2.27 7.35 0.59
C LEU A 136 -1.42 6.43 -0.26
N VAL A 137 -1.13 6.83 -1.48
CA VAL A 137 -0.28 6.10 -2.42
C VAL A 137 0.92 6.98 -2.77
N LEU A 138 2.11 6.42 -2.59
CA LEU A 138 3.40 7.07 -2.73
C LEU A 138 4.32 6.27 -3.65
N VAL A 139 5.36 6.91 -4.15
CA VAL A 139 6.44 6.23 -4.90
C VAL A 139 7.39 5.52 -3.93
N SER A 140 7.86 4.33 -4.28
CA SER A 140 8.71 3.49 -3.42
C SER A 140 10.07 4.13 -3.09
N THR A 141 10.49 5.14 -3.84
CA THR A 141 11.69 5.93 -3.54
C THR A 141 11.57 6.76 -2.25
N THR A 142 10.37 6.82 -1.65
CA THR A 142 10.15 7.43 -0.33
C THR A 142 10.44 6.47 0.81
N LEU A 143 10.59 5.17 0.52
CA LEU A 143 10.99 4.14 1.48
C LEU A 143 12.51 4.15 1.70
N HIS A 144 12.96 3.42 2.72
CA HIS A 144 14.36 3.13 2.97
C HIS A 144 15.03 2.44 1.76
N ASN A 145 16.33 2.69 1.55
CA ASN A 145 17.04 2.35 0.29
C ASN A 145 16.97 0.86 -0.10
N ASP A 146 16.92 -0.04 0.88
CA ASP A 146 16.81 -1.50 0.68
C ASP A 146 15.40 -1.98 0.29
N SER A 147 14.44 -1.05 0.28
CA SER A 147 13.01 -1.31 0.16
C SER A 147 12.37 -0.63 -1.05
N GLN A 148 13.16 0.13 -1.82
CA GLN A 148 12.63 0.96 -2.90
C GLN A 148 12.31 0.20 -4.17
N THR A 149 12.83 -1.01 -4.36
CA THR A 149 12.63 -1.76 -5.61
C THR A 149 12.04 -3.14 -5.37
N TRP A 150 11.24 -3.57 -6.34
CA TRP A 150 10.75 -4.94 -6.45
C TRP A 150 11.02 -5.39 -7.88
N ASN A 151 11.67 -6.55 -8.07
CA ASN A 151 12.16 -7.01 -9.37
C ASN A 151 12.98 -5.94 -10.14
N ASN A 152 13.82 -5.18 -9.41
CA ASN A 152 14.64 -4.08 -9.94
C ASN A 152 13.86 -2.87 -10.50
N GLU A 153 12.57 -2.75 -10.21
CA GLU A 153 11.74 -1.62 -10.62
C GLU A 153 11.22 -0.83 -9.40
N TYR A 154 11.11 0.49 -9.54
CA TYR A 154 10.37 1.31 -8.59
C TYR A 154 8.87 1.05 -8.75
N PHE A 155 8.15 1.15 -7.64
CA PHE A 155 6.73 0.83 -7.59
C PHE A 155 5.96 1.87 -6.79
N LEU A 156 4.64 1.78 -6.83
CA LEU A 156 3.74 2.53 -5.98
C LEU A 156 3.39 1.69 -4.76
N TRP A 157 3.45 2.28 -3.59
CA TRP A 157 3.04 1.66 -2.34
C TRP A 157 1.99 2.51 -1.66
N GLY A 158 1.13 1.88 -0.87
CA GLY A 158 0.12 2.60 -0.12
C GLY A 158 0.02 2.18 1.32
N LEU A 159 -0.54 3.09 2.11
CA LEU A 159 -0.83 2.90 3.52
C LEU A 159 -2.20 3.48 3.83
N PHE A 160 -2.84 2.91 4.84
CA PHE A 160 -4.10 3.39 5.37
C PHE A 160 -3.83 4.27 6.58
N TYR A 161 -4.48 5.42 6.64
CA TYR A 161 -4.33 6.37 7.75
C TYR A 161 -5.70 6.84 8.22
N ARG A 162 -6.00 6.63 9.51
CA ARG A 162 -7.27 7.09 10.08
C ARG A 162 -7.25 8.59 10.34
N ILE A 163 -8.25 9.28 9.83
CA ILE A 163 -8.47 10.69 10.15
C ILE A 163 -9.00 10.74 11.59
N ARG A 164 -8.23 11.31 12.52
CA ARG A 164 -8.76 11.64 13.85
C ARG A 164 -9.88 12.67 13.66
N GLN A 165 -11.12 12.30 13.99
CA GLN A 165 -12.16 13.29 14.21
C GLN A 165 -11.87 13.92 15.57
N CYS A 166 -11.63 15.23 15.62
CA CYS A 166 -11.71 15.95 16.89
C CYS A 166 -13.17 15.86 17.36
N THR A 167 -13.51 14.87 18.18
CA THR A 167 -14.71 14.96 18.98
C THR A 167 -14.46 16.09 19.98
N ASN A 168 -15.02 17.26 19.72
CA ASN A 168 -15.24 18.26 20.78
C ASN A 168 -16.26 17.67 21.75
N GLY A 169 -15.82 16.72 22.58
CA GLY A 169 -16.56 16.18 23.70
C GLY A 169 -16.08 16.91 24.94
N CYS A 170 -16.88 17.85 25.42
CA CYS A 170 -16.71 18.40 26.76
C CYS A 170 -16.54 17.26 27.75
N ALA A 171 -15.54 17.39 28.62
CA ALA A 171 -15.29 16.44 29.69
C ALA A 171 -16.52 16.36 30.62
N GLU A 172 -17.13 15.18 30.70
CA GLU A 172 -17.70 14.69 31.96
C GLU A 172 -17.28 13.23 32.14
N GLY A 173 -16.76 12.98 33.34
CA GLY A 173 -15.98 11.80 33.68
C GLY A 173 -16.76 10.49 33.68
N GLY A 174 -16.03 9.41 33.51
CA GLY A 174 -16.55 8.07 33.70
C GLY A 174 -15.52 7.05 33.26
N SER A 175 -14.74 6.57 34.23
CA SER A 175 -13.83 5.43 34.09
C SER A 175 -14.54 4.26 33.39
N ASN A 176 -14.26 4.07 32.12
CA ASN A 176 -14.31 2.79 31.45
C ASN A 176 -13.08 2.74 30.56
N LYS A 177 -12.31 1.65 30.67
CA LYS A 177 -11.08 1.41 29.92
C LYS A 177 -11.35 1.53 28.42
N VAL A 178 -11.21 2.74 27.89
CA VAL A 178 -11.01 2.97 26.47
C VAL A 178 -9.58 2.52 26.24
N ILE A 179 -9.46 1.30 25.74
CA ILE A 179 -8.19 0.83 25.19
C ILE A 179 -7.83 1.86 24.14
N ASP A 180 -6.79 2.66 24.44
CA ASP A 180 -6.08 3.47 23.48
C ASP A 180 -5.62 2.56 22.34
N MET A 181 -6.48 2.39 21.34
CA MET A 181 -6.12 1.87 20.02
C MET A 181 -5.53 3.00 19.17
N GLU A 182 -4.81 3.93 19.82
CA GLU A 182 -4.48 5.27 19.33
C GLU A 182 -3.18 5.33 18.51
N ILE A 183 -2.50 4.19 18.35
CA ILE A 183 -1.29 4.02 17.55
C ILE A 183 -1.49 2.74 16.70
N ASP A 184 -0.85 2.62 15.53
CA ASP A 184 -0.81 1.42 14.67
C ASP A 184 -1.83 1.28 13.52
N MET A 185 -1.98 2.33 12.70
CA MET A 185 -2.23 2.09 11.26
C MET A 185 -0.96 2.22 10.40
N ILE A 186 0.05 2.93 10.89
CA ILE A 186 1.43 2.87 10.42
C ILE A 186 2.08 1.58 10.91
N ALA A 187 3.11 1.11 10.23
CA ALA A 187 3.81 -0.07 10.68
C ALA A 187 5.05 0.29 11.48
N GLY A 188 4.80 0.82 12.67
CA GLY A 188 5.74 0.75 13.76
C GLY A 188 5.30 -0.34 14.73
N GLU A 189 6.28 -1.12 15.19
CA GLU A 189 6.38 -1.98 16.38
C GLU A 189 5.15 -2.73 16.93
N ASN A 190 5.26 -4.07 16.92
CA ASN A 190 4.61 -4.86 17.96
C ASN A 190 5.45 -4.74 19.24
N VAL A 191 4.80 -4.37 20.34
CA VAL A 191 5.29 -4.58 21.71
C VAL A 191 5.59 -6.06 21.96
#